data_AF-A0A8J7JK81-F1
#
_entry.id   AF-A0A8J7JK81-F1
#
_cell.length_a   1.000
_cell.length_b   1.000
_cell.length_c   1.000
_cell.angle_alpha   90.00
_cell.angle_beta   90.00
_cell.angle_gamma   90.00
#
_symmetry.space_group_name_H-M   'P 1'
#
loop_
_entity.id
_entity.type
_entity.pdbx_description
1 polymer ?
#
loop_
_entity_poly.entity_id
_entity_poly.type
_entity_poly.pdbx_seq_one_letter_code
_entity_poly.pdbx_strand_id
1 'polypeptide(L)'
;MFEMFPNFWTPVLPVAEIGAEPIAIELAGESLVLFRDAGGQFSALPDLCPHRGAPLSRGRVTESGCIECPYHGWQFDTDGTCTRVPFNPLSSAHLSKLSVVSFPTRVIAGMVWIFTGTENASAPQLPSSLLEPNDRYIIHHEIWNAHWTRAVDISLDYLHLPFVHRNSFGGELNDAAHKDAIAQISITSTADGMKVTNKLNTLPSGTKIDWHQPNIIVLNLDGMPLLPHFFAIPINTHKMRFMQVLLPNPGIGQSNFNFDDFFAASDDDRIMVESQVSEVSNVNEGYNVPTDEPSLRFRRWYYRAVKGKRNEVIRDMSAS
;
A
#
# COMPACT_ATOMS: atom_id res chain seq x y z
N MET A 1 -14.04 -9.74 -5.57
CA MET A 1 -13.58 -8.68 -4.66
C MET A 1 -12.10 -8.45 -4.86
N PHE A 2 -11.65 -7.19 -4.83
CA PHE A 2 -10.27 -6.76 -5.02
C PHE A 2 -9.62 -7.23 -6.33
N GLU A 3 -10.37 -7.26 -7.44
CA GLU A 3 -9.90 -7.83 -8.71
C GLU A 3 -8.59 -7.21 -9.22
N MET A 4 -8.35 -5.93 -8.94
CA MET A 4 -7.15 -5.23 -9.38
C MET A 4 -5.91 -5.48 -8.50
N PHE A 5 -6.10 -6.02 -7.30
CA PHE A 5 -5.04 -6.25 -6.33
C PHE A 5 -5.40 -7.39 -5.35
N PRO A 6 -5.53 -8.65 -5.83
CA PRO A 6 -6.03 -9.72 -5.00
C PRO A 6 -4.91 -10.42 -4.21
N ASN A 7 -5.24 -10.85 -3.00
CA ASN A 7 -4.44 -11.72 -2.13
C ASN A 7 -3.11 -11.13 -1.64
N PHE A 8 -3.12 -9.85 -1.29
CA PHE A 8 -2.00 -9.16 -0.65
C PHE A 8 -2.40 -8.48 0.65
N TRP A 9 -1.51 -8.57 1.64
CA TRP A 9 -1.60 -7.71 2.82
C TRP A 9 -1.24 -6.27 2.44
N THR A 10 -2.12 -5.34 2.79
CA THR A 10 -2.00 -3.94 2.37
C THR A 10 -2.24 -3.04 3.59
N PRO A 11 -1.31 -2.11 3.92
CA PRO A 11 -1.58 -1.13 4.95
C PRO A 11 -2.60 -0.13 4.41
N VAL A 12 -3.54 0.31 5.24
CA VAL A 12 -4.61 1.22 4.80
C VAL A 12 -4.56 2.58 5.48
N LEU A 13 -4.36 2.59 6.81
CA LEU A 13 -4.35 3.80 7.62
C LEU A 13 -3.48 3.62 8.88
N PRO A 14 -2.89 4.71 9.41
CA PRO A 14 -2.27 4.70 10.74
C PRO A 14 -3.31 4.46 11.83
N VAL A 15 -2.98 3.64 12.83
CA VAL A 15 -3.86 3.38 13.99
C VAL A 15 -4.19 4.67 14.73
N ALA A 16 -3.25 5.62 14.79
CA ALA A 16 -3.41 6.90 15.46
C ALA A 16 -4.47 7.81 14.82
N GLU A 17 -4.83 7.57 13.56
CA GLU A 17 -5.86 8.34 12.84
C GLU A 17 -7.26 7.75 12.98
N ILE A 18 -7.38 6.55 13.56
CA ILE A 18 -8.66 5.84 13.66
C ILE A 18 -9.25 6.02 15.06
N GLY A 19 -10.38 6.74 15.10
CA GLY A 19 -11.17 6.99 16.30
C GLY A 19 -12.01 5.79 16.74
N ALA A 20 -13.05 6.06 17.53
CA ALA A 20 -14.03 5.06 17.94
C ALA A 20 -15.13 4.81 16.90
N GLU A 21 -15.42 5.81 16.06
CA GLU A 21 -16.44 5.72 15.02
C GLU A 21 -15.96 4.84 13.85
N PRO A 22 -16.87 4.10 13.20
CA PRO A 22 -16.54 3.36 11.99
C PRO A 22 -16.18 4.32 10.85
N ILE A 23 -15.23 3.93 10.01
CA ILE A 23 -14.70 4.77 8.92
C ILE A 23 -14.94 4.07 7.59
N ALA A 24 -15.45 4.82 6.61
CA ALA A 24 -15.50 4.38 5.22
C ALA A 24 -14.11 4.49 4.60
N ILE A 25 -13.62 3.41 4.01
CA ILE A 25 -12.40 3.39 3.21
C ILE A 25 -12.68 2.72 1.87
N GLU A 26 -11.86 3.05 0.88
CA GLU A 26 -11.85 2.35 -0.41
C GLU A 26 -10.47 1.73 -0.60
N LEU A 27 -10.44 0.44 -0.95
CA LEU A 27 -9.21 -0.33 -1.15
C LEU A 27 -9.37 -1.21 -2.40
N ALA A 28 -8.47 -1.02 -3.37
CA ALA A 28 -8.45 -1.76 -4.63
C ALA A 28 -9.83 -1.89 -5.31
N GLY A 29 -10.60 -0.80 -5.31
CA GLY A 29 -11.92 -0.66 -5.91
C GLY A 29 -13.10 -1.11 -5.04
N GLU A 30 -12.85 -1.66 -3.85
CA GLU A 30 -13.89 -2.11 -2.94
C GLU A 30 -14.15 -1.06 -1.85
N SER A 31 -15.43 -0.78 -1.57
CA SER A 31 -15.84 0.06 -0.45
C SER A 31 -15.94 -0.78 0.83
N LEU A 32 -15.18 -0.40 1.86
CA LEU A 32 -15.07 -1.13 3.12
C LEU A 32 -15.42 -0.23 4.31
N VAL A 33 -16.00 -0.82 5.36
CA VAL A 33 -16.08 -0.22 6.68
C VAL A 33 -14.94 -0.76 7.52
N LEU A 34 -14.11 0.14 8.06
CA LEU A 34 -13.11 -0.18 9.06
C LEU A 34 -13.63 0.26 10.43
N PHE A 35 -13.64 -0.64 11.40
CA PHE A 35 -14.06 -0.34 12.76
C PHE A 35 -13.22 -1.10 13.78
N ARG A 36 -13.29 -0.65 15.03
CA ARG A 36 -12.60 -1.25 16.16
C ARG A 36 -13.63 -1.70 17.19
N ASP A 37 -13.56 -2.95 17.60
CA ASP A 37 -14.46 -3.48 18.64
C ASP A 37 -14.11 -2.93 20.04
N ALA A 38 -14.87 -3.35 21.04
CA ALA A 38 -14.65 -2.95 22.43
C ALA A 38 -13.33 -3.47 23.03
N GLY A 39 -12.75 -4.54 22.46
CA GLY A 39 -11.47 -5.12 22.85
C GLY A 39 -10.26 -4.46 22.16
N GLY A 40 -10.49 -3.53 21.23
CA GLY A 40 -9.44 -2.88 20.45
C GLY A 40 -9.05 -3.62 19.16
N GLN A 41 -9.73 -4.71 18.81
CA GLN A 41 -9.51 -5.45 17.58
C GLN A 41 -10.10 -4.69 16.40
N PHE A 42 -9.28 -4.43 15.38
CA PHE A 42 -9.74 -3.87 14.12
C PHE A 42 -10.35 -4.94 13.22
N SER A 43 -11.42 -4.59 12.51
CA SER A 43 -12.03 -5.41 11.47
C SER A 43 -12.46 -4.56 10.28
N ALA A 44 -12.38 -5.17 9.10
CA ALA A 44 -12.87 -4.61 7.86
C ALA A 44 -13.93 -5.51 7.23
N LEU A 45 -15.08 -4.93 6.91
CA LEU A 45 -16.20 -5.59 6.20
C LEU A 45 -16.54 -4.76 4.94
N PRO A 46 -17.32 -5.29 3.98
CA PRO A 46 -17.90 -4.46 2.94
C PRO A 46 -18.72 -3.31 3.54
N ASP A 47 -18.59 -2.10 3.01
CA ASP A 47 -19.40 -0.95 3.45
C ASP A 47 -20.82 -0.97 2.87
N LEU A 48 -21.47 -2.13 3.00
CA LEU A 48 -22.75 -2.40 2.35
C LEU A 48 -23.53 -3.40 3.19
N CYS A 49 -24.59 -2.92 3.86
CA CYS A 49 -25.48 -3.79 4.61
C CYS A 49 -26.23 -4.74 3.64
N PRO A 50 -26.20 -6.08 3.87
CA PRO A 50 -26.80 -7.07 2.98
C PRO A 50 -28.34 -6.98 2.89
N HIS A 51 -28.99 -6.22 3.79
CA HIS A 51 -30.44 -6.04 3.78
C HIS A 51 -30.90 -5.10 2.65
N ARG A 52 -30.40 -3.86 2.62
CA ARG A 52 -30.83 -2.82 1.66
C ARG A 52 -29.69 -1.92 1.16
N GLY A 53 -28.44 -2.34 1.33
CA GLY A 53 -27.29 -1.62 0.82
C GLY A 53 -26.98 -0.30 1.53
N ALA A 54 -27.43 -0.11 2.76
CA ALA A 54 -27.02 1.05 3.55
C ALA A 54 -25.53 0.95 3.91
N PRO A 55 -24.76 2.05 3.87
CA PRO A 55 -23.37 2.05 4.29
C PRO A 55 -23.28 1.80 5.79
N LEU A 56 -22.52 0.76 6.17
CA LEU A 56 -22.26 0.39 7.56
C LEU A 56 -21.38 1.43 8.26
N SER A 57 -20.51 2.11 7.52
CA SER A 57 -19.67 3.22 7.97
C SER A 57 -20.45 4.42 8.50
N ARG A 58 -21.74 4.53 8.16
CA ARG A 58 -22.64 5.54 8.74
C ARG A 58 -23.38 5.05 10.00
N GLY A 59 -23.07 3.85 10.44
CA GLY A 59 -23.55 3.22 11.65
C GLY A 59 -22.77 3.67 12.88
N ARG A 60 -22.74 2.78 13.87
CA ARG A 60 -21.92 2.94 15.08
C ARG A 60 -21.42 1.58 15.56
N VAL A 61 -20.33 1.57 16.32
CA VAL A 61 -19.93 0.38 17.07
C VAL A 61 -20.76 0.30 18.35
N THR A 62 -21.36 -0.86 18.62
CA THR A 62 -22.14 -1.10 19.83
C THR A 62 -21.24 -1.34 21.04
N GLU A 63 -21.80 -1.27 22.25
CA GLU A 63 -21.07 -1.64 23.48
C GLU A 63 -20.56 -3.10 23.44
N SER A 64 -21.22 -3.97 22.69
CA SER A 64 -20.81 -5.35 22.47
C SER A 64 -19.71 -5.51 21.41
N GLY A 65 -19.24 -4.43 20.80
CA GLY A 65 -18.19 -4.45 19.77
C GLY A 65 -18.66 -4.73 18.34
N CYS A 66 -19.96 -4.81 18.09
CA CYS A 66 -20.50 -5.07 16.75
C CYS A 66 -20.69 -3.76 15.98
N ILE A 67 -20.55 -3.79 14.65
CA ILE A 67 -20.98 -2.67 13.80
C ILE A 67 -22.50 -2.74 13.60
N GLU A 68 -23.21 -1.68 13.98
CA GLU A 68 -24.67 -1.57 13.80
C GLU A 68 -25.02 -0.69 12.59
N CYS A 69 -25.75 -1.28 11.64
CA CYS A 69 -26.28 -0.58 10.48
C CYS A 69 -27.26 0.54 10.89
N PRO A 70 -27.11 1.76 10.36
CA PRO A 70 -27.93 2.91 10.75
C PRO A 70 -29.38 2.81 10.27
N TYR A 71 -29.69 1.92 9.31
CA TYR A 71 -31.02 1.86 8.71
C TYR A 71 -32.02 1.07 9.58
N HIS A 72 -31.70 -0.17 9.92
CA HIS A 72 -32.60 -1.06 10.66
C HIS A 72 -31.93 -1.73 11.87
N GLY A 73 -30.75 -1.26 12.27
CA GLY A 73 -30.04 -1.76 13.44
C GLY A 73 -29.52 -3.19 13.31
N TRP A 74 -29.29 -3.70 12.09
CA TRP A 74 -28.62 -4.99 11.90
C TRP A 74 -27.21 -4.90 12.42
N GLN A 75 -26.79 -5.86 13.24
CA GLN A 75 -25.48 -5.87 13.87
C GLN A 75 -24.61 -6.99 13.32
N PHE A 76 -23.33 -6.68 13.08
CA PHE A 76 -22.33 -7.63 12.59
C PHE A 76 -21.10 -7.61 13.49
N ASP A 77 -20.58 -8.78 13.83
CA ASP A 77 -19.34 -8.92 14.58
C ASP A 77 -18.10 -8.68 13.70
N THR A 78 -16.91 -8.67 14.30
CA THR A 78 -15.61 -8.52 13.66
C THR A 78 -15.32 -9.59 12.59
N ASP A 79 -15.88 -10.78 12.71
CA ASP A 79 -15.80 -11.84 11.71
C ASP A 79 -16.87 -11.76 10.61
N GLY A 80 -17.73 -10.72 10.66
CA GLY A 80 -18.83 -10.49 9.72
C GLY A 80 -20.11 -11.25 10.08
N THR A 81 -20.12 -12.05 11.16
CA THR A 81 -21.30 -12.78 11.62
C THR A 81 -22.41 -11.80 11.96
N CYS A 82 -23.59 -11.98 11.36
CA CYS A 82 -24.76 -11.20 11.78
C CYS A 82 -25.17 -11.67 13.18
N THR A 83 -25.12 -10.79 14.18
CA THR A 83 -25.42 -11.13 15.57
C THR A 83 -26.84 -10.73 15.97
N ARG A 84 -27.44 -9.78 15.25
CA ARG A 84 -28.76 -9.25 15.61
C ARG A 84 -29.48 -8.67 14.40
N VAL A 85 -30.74 -9.06 14.26
CA VAL A 85 -31.73 -8.41 13.40
C VAL A 85 -32.90 -7.97 14.29
N PRO A 86 -33.01 -6.67 14.64
CA PRO A 86 -34.06 -6.19 15.52
C PRO A 86 -35.47 -6.57 15.05
N PHE A 87 -36.39 -6.68 16.02
CA PHE A 87 -37.82 -7.00 15.81
C PHE A 87 -38.12 -8.41 15.25
N ASN A 88 -37.11 -9.27 15.11
CA ASN A 88 -37.26 -10.62 14.58
C ASN A 88 -36.64 -11.65 15.55
N PRO A 89 -37.39 -12.65 16.04
CA PRO A 89 -36.84 -13.71 16.89
C PRO A 89 -36.14 -14.78 16.03
N LEU A 90 -34.98 -14.43 15.47
CA LEU A 90 -34.19 -15.35 14.63
C LEU A 90 -33.29 -16.24 15.46
N SER A 91 -33.15 -17.50 15.04
CA SER A 91 -32.14 -18.41 15.60
C SER A 91 -30.74 -18.06 15.07
N SER A 92 -29.69 -18.48 15.79
CA SER A 92 -28.31 -18.31 15.34
C SER A 92 -28.04 -18.91 13.96
N ALA A 93 -28.71 -20.02 13.62
CA ALA A 93 -28.60 -20.67 12.30
C ALA A 93 -29.28 -19.87 11.16
N HIS A 94 -30.25 -19.01 11.47
CA HIS A 94 -30.80 -18.07 10.49
C HIS A 94 -29.92 -16.83 10.37
N LEU A 95 -29.43 -16.30 11.49
CA LEU A 95 -28.54 -15.15 11.51
C LEU A 95 -27.24 -15.40 10.73
N SER A 96 -26.64 -16.60 10.84
CA SER A 96 -25.42 -16.94 10.09
C SER A 96 -25.58 -16.88 8.57
N LYS A 97 -26.80 -17.04 8.04
CA LYS A 97 -27.10 -16.90 6.60
C LYS A 97 -27.21 -15.44 6.15
N LEU A 98 -27.25 -14.50 7.10
CA LEU A 98 -27.33 -13.06 6.88
C LEU A 98 -25.98 -12.36 7.09
N SER A 99 -24.95 -13.12 7.45
CA SER A 99 -23.59 -12.63 7.67
C SER A 99 -22.97 -12.04 6.40
N VAL A 100 -22.00 -11.16 6.60
CA VAL A 100 -21.17 -10.62 5.53
C VAL A 100 -19.79 -11.26 5.57
N VAL A 101 -19.09 -11.18 4.45
CA VAL A 101 -17.67 -11.50 4.41
C VAL A 101 -16.88 -10.53 5.30
N SER A 102 -15.85 -11.05 5.98
CA SER A 102 -14.87 -10.26 6.71
C SER A 102 -13.50 -10.41 6.08
N PHE A 103 -12.71 -9.34 6.10
CA PHE A 103 -11.36 -9.33 5.57
C PHE A 103 -10.34 -9.44 6.69
N PRO A 104 -9.38 -10.40 6.61
CA PRO A 104 -8.35 -10.53 7.63
C PRO A 104 -7.66 -9.20 7.89
N THR A 105 -7.67 -8.76 9.14
CA THR A 105 -7.18 -7.44 9.56
C THR A 105 -6.16 -7.59 10.67
N ARG A 106 -5.05 -6.84 10.62
CA ARG A 106 -3.95 -6.88 11.60
C ARG A 106 -3.41 -5.50 11.88
N VAL A 107 -2.84 -5.29 13.06
CA VAL A 107 -2.05 -4.10 13.38
C VAL A 107 -0.58 -4.46 13.36
N ILE A 108 0.20 -3.79 12.51
CA ILE A 108 1.65 -4.00 12.37
C ILE A 108 2.30 -2.65 12.09
N ALA A 109 3.40 -2.35 12.79
CA ALA A 109 4.16 -1.10 12.66
C ALA A 109 3.28 0.17 12.75
N GLY A 110 2.34 0.20 13.71
CA GLY A 110 1.44 1.33 13.91
C GLY A 110 0.37 1.54 12.83
N MET A 111 0.24 0.61 11.87
CA MET A 111 -0.74 0.68 10.78
C MET A 111 -1.76 -0.45 10.88
N VAL A 112 -2.97 -0.19 10.40
CA VAL A 112 -3.96 -1.24 10.13
C VAL A 112 -3.67 -1.82 8.74
N TRP A 113 -3.58 -3.14 8.69
CA TRP A 113 -3.36 -3.94 7.49
C TRP A 113 -4.60 -4.76 7.19
N ILE A 114 -5.01 -4.76 5.92
CA ILE A 114 -6.12 -5.56 5.41
C ILE A 114 -5.56 -6.53 4.36
N PHE A 115 -5.93 -7.80 4.47
CA PHE A 115 -5.67 -8.77 3.42
C PHE A 115 -6.72 -8.64 2.32
N THR A 116 -6.28 -8.39 1.09
CA THR A 116 -7.14 -8.22 -0.09
C THR A 116 -7.61 -9.57 -0.67
N GLY A 117 -8.06 -10.46 0.20
CA GLY A 117 -8.60 -11.77 -0.13
C GLY A 117 -9.56 -12.24 0.96
N THR A 118 -10.32 -13.30 0.68
CA THR A 118 -11.39 -13.80 1.58
C THR A 118 -11.02 -15.07 2.33
N GLU A 119 -9.84 -15.63 2.06
CA GLU A 119 -9.35 -16.85 2.68
C GLU A 119 -8.50 -16.55 3.92
N ASN A 120 -8.21 -17.59 4.71
CA ASN A 120 -7.28 -17.49 5.82
C ASN A 120 -5.87 -17.13 5.31
N ALA A 121 -5.48 -15.89 5.54
CA ALA A 121 -4.18 -15.38 5.13
C ALA A 121 -3.07 -15.77 6.13
N SER A 122 -1.95 -16.25 5.60
CA SER A 122 -0.70 -16.33 6.35
C SER A 122 -0.26 -14.94 6.83
N ALA A 123 0.71 -14.86 7.74
CA ALA A 123 1.24 -13.57 8.15
C ALA A 123 1.87 -12.82 6.95
N PRO A 124 1.76 -11.47 6.91
CA PRO A 124 2.39 -10.70 5.85
C PRO A 124 3.90 -10.90 5.86
N GLN A 125 4.48 -11.07 4.67
CA GLN A 125 5.93 -11.03 4.49
C GLN A 125 6.30 -9.56 4.33
N LEU A 126 6.91 -8.98 5.37
CA LEU A 126 7.28 -7.57 5.41
C LEU A 126 8.80 -7.43 5.59
N PRO A 127 9.38 -6.29 5.16
CA PRO A 127 10.73 -5.91 5.55
C PRO A 127 10.94 -6.07 7.07
N SER A 128 12.05 -6.69 7.48
CA SER A 128 12.32 -6.97 8.89
C SER A 128 12.35 -5.71 9.76
N SER A 129 12.77 -4.58 9.19
CA SER A 129 12.73 -3.25 9.80
C SER A 129 11.34 -2.84 10.31
N LEU A 130 10.25 -3.34 9.70
CA LEU A 130 8.87 -3.08 10.16
C LEU A 130 8.40 -4.07 11.24
N LEU A 131 9.09 -5.19 11.42
CA LEU A 131 8.73 -6.26 12.35
C LEU A 131 9.51 -6.18 13.67
N GLU A 132 10.61 -5.42 13.70
CA GLU A 132 11.35 -5.14 14.92
C GLU A 132 10.48 -4.34 15.90
N PRO A 133 10.59 -4.59 17.23
CA PRO A 133 9.88 -3.82 18.24
C PRO A 133 10.40 -2.37 18.27
N ASN A 134 9.87 -1.56 17.39
CA ASN A 134 10.09 -0.13 17.34
C ASN A 134 8.73 0.54 17.56
N ASP A 135 8.69 1.59 18.38
CA ASP A 135 7.50 2.39 18.65
C ASP A 135 7.62 3.79 18.03
N ARG A 136 8.72 4.08 17.33
CA ARG A 136 9.04 5.40 16.76
C ARG A 136 8.93 5.37 15.24
N TYR A 137 7.69 5.43 14.78
CA TYR A 137 7.37 5.61 13.37
C TYR A 137 6.87 7.03 13.14
N ILE A 138 7.34 7.67 12.07
CA ILE A 138 6.64 8.81 11.48
C ILE A 138 5.92 8.28 10.26
N ILE A 139 4.58 8.37 10.28
CA ILE A 139 3.74 7.89 9.18
C ILE A 139 3.08 9.11 8.56
N HIS A 140 3.43 9.37 7.30
CA HIS A 140 2.80 10.38 6.47
C HIS A 140 2.10 9.68 5.30
N HIS A 141 0.93 10.15 4.90
CA HIS A 141 0.27 9.61 3.71
C HIS A 141 -0.63 10.64 3.05
N GLU A 142 -0.80 10.46 1.76
CA GLU A 142 -1.56 11.36 0.90
C GLU A 142 -2.19 10.59 -0.27
N ILE A 143 -3.15 11.23 -0.94
CA ILE A 143 -3.81 10.64 -2.11
C ILE A 143 -3.17 11.19 -3.37
N TRP A 144 -2.65 10.29 -4.21
CA TRP A 144 -2.16 10.61 -5.55
C TRP A 144 -3.19 10.15 -6.59
N ASN A 145 -3.50 11.00 -7.56
CA ASN A 145 -4.40 10.74 -8.68
C ASN A 145 -3.69 9.98 -9.80
N ALA A 146 -3.15 8.82 -9.46
CA ALA A 146 -2.48 7.92 -10.40
C ALA A 146 -2.72 6.46 -10.05
N HIS A 147 -2.46 5.58 -11.01
CA HIS A 147 -2.44 4.15 -10.76
C HIS A 147 -1.24 3.78 -9.88
N TRP A 148 -1.43 2.92 -8.88
CA TRP A 148 -0.42 2.60 -7.86
C TRP A 148 0.92 2.12 -8.42
N THR A 149 0.90 1.42 -9.56
CA THR A 149 2.12 0.93 -10.21
C THR A 149 3.07 2.05 -10.59
N ARG A 150 2.58 3.28 -10.82
CA ARG A 150 3.40 4.43 -11.21
C ARG A 150 4.31 4.91 -10.07
N ALA A 151 3.83 4.90 -8.82
CA ALA A 151 4.67 5.19 -7.66
C ALA A 151 5.77 4.15 -7.48
N VAL A 152 5.46 2.86 -7.66
CA VAL A 152 6.49 1.80 -7.56
C VAL A 152 7.53 1.96 -8.67
N ASP A 153 7.09 2.30 -9.89
CA ASP A 153 7.95 2.46 -11.06
C ASP A 153 8.93 3.65 -10.91
N ILE A 154 8.46 4.82 -10.48
CA ILE A 154 9.34 5.98 -10.23
C ILE A 154 10.28 5.73 -9.04
N SER A 155 9.79 5.06 -8.00
CA SER A 155 10.61 4.74 -6.81
C SER A 155 11.76 3.78 -7.12
N LEU A 156 11.67 3.01 -8.22
CA LEU A 156 12.71 2.12 -8.70
C LEU A 156 13.69 2.79 -9.68
N ASP A 157 13.32 3.94 -10.23
CA ASP A 157 14.16 4.70 -11.14
C ASP A 157 15.08 5.62 -10.34
N TYR A 158 16.38 5.33 -10.31
CA TYR A 158 17.34 6.22 -9.64
C TYR A 158 17.68 7.47 -10.47
N LEU A 159 17.43 7.45 -11.77
CA LEU A 159 17.94 8.44 -12.71
C LEU A 159 16.99 9.62 -12.91
N HIS A 160 15.77 9.57 -12.39
CA HIS A 160 14.91 10.75 -12.33
C HIS A 160 15.39 11.77 -11.30
N LEU A 161 16.13 11.36 -10.26
CA LEU A 161 16.50 12.23 -9.14
C LEU A 161 17.16 13.55 -9.58
N PRO A 162 18.16 13.56 -10.50
CA PRO A 162 18.82 14.81 -10.92
C PRO A 162 17.92 15.78 -11.70
N PHE A 163 16.77 15.31 -12.19
CA PHE A 163 15.88 16.08 -13.05
C PHE A 163 14.62 16.52 -12.32
N VAL A 164 13.99 15.58 -11.63
CA VAL A 164 12.72 15.78 -10.89
C VAL A 164 13.00 16.48 -9.56
N HIS A 165 13.99 16.04 -8.80
CA HIS A 165 14.31 16.63 -7.49
C HIS A 165 15.39 17.70 -7.55
N ARG A 166 15.65 18.29 -8.73
CA ARG A 166 16.74 19.25 -8.95
C ARG A 166 16.78 20.40 -7.93
N ASN A 167 15.65 20.74 -7.31
CA ASN A 167 15.51 21.84 -6.36
C ASN A 167 15.22 21.39 -4.91
N SER A 168 15.01 20.09 -4.65
CA SER A 168 14.58 19.55 -3.35
C SER A 168 15.59 18.55 -2.78
N PHE A 169 16.08 17.61 -3.59
CA PHE A 169 16.98 16.53 -3.16
C PHE A 169 18.04 16.21 -4.23
N GLY A 170 19.31 16.05 -3.82
CA GLY A 170 20.36 15.53 -4.71
C GLY A 170 21.17 16.57 -5.49
N GLY A 171 21.54 17.70 -4.88
CA GLY A 171 22.48 18.66 -5.50
C GLY A 171 23.75 18.02 -6.06
N GLU A 172 24.34 17.06 -5.34
CA GLU A 172 25.50 16.28 -5.82
C GLU A 172 25.20 15.41 -7.05
N LEU A 173 23.98 14.89 -7.14
CA LEU A 173 23.50 14.09 -8.26
C LEU A 173 23.25 14.96 -9.51
N ASN A 174 22.74 16.18 -9.33
CA ASN A 174 22.60 17.17 -10.40
C ASN A 174 23.96 17.49 -11.03
N ASP A 175 24.96 17.76 -10.19
CA ASP A 175 26.32 18.10 -10.66
C ASP A 175 27.00 16.89 -11.34
N ALA A 176 26.74 15.69 -10.83
CA ALA A 176 27.28 14.45 -11.37
C ALA A 176 26.61 13.98 -12.67
N ALA A 177 25.38 14.41 -12.96
CA ALA A 177 24.60 14.06 -14.14
C ALA A 177 24.97 14.93 -15.36
N HIS A 178 26.20 14.76 -15.87
CA HIS A 178 26.67 15.35 -17.13
C HIS A 178 26.82 14.29 -18.23
N LYS A 179 27.16 14.71 -19.46
CA LYS A 179 27.16 13.86 -20.67
C LYS A 179 27.97 12.56 -20.59
N ASP A 180 28.96 12.49 -19.69
CA ASP A 180 29.87 11.34 -19.54
C ASP A 180 29.48 10.44 -18.34
N ALA A 181 28.39 10.80 -17.64
CA ALA A 181 27.85 10.03 -16.53
C ALA A 181 27.17 8.76 -17.05
N ILE A 182 27.58 7.62 -16.52
CA ILE A 182 27.06 6.29 -16.85
C ILE A 182 26.52 5.66 -15.57
N ALA A 183 25.25 5.27 -15.62
CA ALA A 183 24.59 4.55 -14.55
C ALA A 183 25.10 3.10 -14.47
N GLN A 184 25.43 2.68 -13.25
CA GLN A 184 25.82 1.33 -12.89
C GLN A 184 24.74 0.77 -11.97
N ILE A 185 23.97 -0.18 -12.48
CA ILE A 185 22.85 -0.80 -11.78
C ILE A 185 23.15 -2.28 -11.53
N SER A 186 23.08 -2.70 -10.27
CA SER A 186 23.17 -4.10 -9.86
C SER A 186 21.87 -4.52 -9.20
N ILE A 187 21.35 -5.70 -9.56
CA ILE A 187 20.07 -6.21 -9.06
C ILE A 187 20.27 -7.63 -8.52
N THR A 188 19.90 -7.82 -7.26
CA THR A 188 19.87 -9.14 -6.60
C THR A 188 18.42 -9.50 -6.29
N SER A 189 17.92 -10.60 -6.85
CA SER A 189 16.59 -11.10 -6.53
C SER A 189 16.52 -11.61 -5.08
N THR A 190 15.39 -11.37 -4.41
CA THR A 190 15.07 -11.95 -3.09
C THR A 190 13.88 -12.89 -3.19
N ALA A 191 13.50 -13.52 -2.08
CA ALA A 191 12.32 -14.40 -2.05
C ALA A 191 11.02 -13.64 -2.35
N ASP A 192 10.96 -12.37 -1.94
CA ASP A 192 9.78 -11.53 -1.95
C ASP A 192 9.93 -10.27 -2.83
N GLY A 193 10.98 -10.17 -3.65
CA GLY A 193 11.23 -8.97 -4.43
C GLY A 193 12.66 -8.87 -4.97
N MET A 194 13.30 -7.71 -4.81
CA MET A 194 14.68 -7.49 -5.25
C MET A 194 15.36 -6.36 -4.45
N LYS A 195 16.70 -6.42 -4.41
CA LYS A 195 17.57 -5.33 -3.96
C LYS A 195 18.27 -4.74 -5.17
N VAL A 196 18.23 -3.42 -5.29
CA VAL A 196 18.83 -2.65 -6.37
C VAL A 196 19.91 -1.76 -5.78
N THR A 197 21.10 -1.77 -6.38
CA THR A 197 22.15 -0.80 -6.09
C THR A 197 22.37 0.04 -7.33
N ASN A 198 22.22 1.35 -7.19
CA ASN A 198 22.38 2.32 -8.26
C ASN A 198 23.54 3.26 -7.95
N LYS A 199 24.36 3.56 -8.95
CA LYS A 199 25.47 4.49 -8.81
C LYS A 199 25.81 5.13 -10.15
N LEU A 200 26.24 6.39 -10.14
CA LEU A 200 26.92 6.99 -11.29
C LEU A 200 28.43 6.74 -11.18
N ASN A 201 29.08 6.42 -12.31
CA ASN A 201 30.55 6.29 -12.38
C ASN A 201 31.30 7.56 -11.90
N THR A 202 30.64 8.71 -11.93
CA THR A 202 31.16 10.02 -11.52
C THR A 202 31.06 10.27 -10.01
N LEU A 203 30.33 9.43 -9.26
CA LEU A 203 30.15 9.58 -7.81
C LEU A 203 30.92 8.49 -7.03
N PRO A 204 31.33 8.75 -5.77
CA PRO A 204 31.96 7.75 -4.93
C PRO A 204 30.95 6.78 -4.31
N SER A 205 29.74 7.26 -3.99
CA SER A 205 28.64 6.52 -3.37
C SER A 205 27.47 6.33 -4.34
N GLY A 206 26.47 5.56 -3.91
CA GLY A 206 25.27 5.27 -4.66
C GLY A 206 24.07 5.12 -3.73
N THR A 207 22.97 4.59 -4.24
CA THR A 207 21.75 4.33 -3.46
C THR A 207 21.40 2.86 -3.50
N LYS A 208 20.73 2.41 -2.44
CA LYS A 208 20.17 1.07 -2.36
C LYS A 208 18.66 1.18 -2.24
N ILE A 209 17.96 0.45 -3.10
CA ILE A 209 16.51 0.43 -3.17
C ILE A 209 16.09 -1.02 -3.06
N ASP A 210 15.38 -1.36 -2.00
CA ASP A 210 14.80 -2.69 -1.85
C ASP A 210 13.32 -2.60 -2.24
N TRP A 211 12.90 -3.40 -3.21
CA TRP A 211 11.49 -3.56 -3.54
C TRP A 211 10.99 -4.88 -2.98
N HIS A 212 9.91 -4.81 -2.20
CA HIS A 212 9.20 -5.97 -1.69
C HIS A 212 7.80 -6.00 -2.30
N GLN A 213 7.43 -7.16 -2.82
CA GLN A 213 6.12 -7.40 -3.40
C GLN A 213 5.02 -7.19 -2.33
N PRO A 214 3.86 -6.65 -2.73
CA PRO A 214 3.55 -6.17 -4.07
C PRO A 214 4.00 -4.73 -4.36
N ASN A 215 4.05 -3.87 -3.33
CA ASN A 215 4.01 -2.42 -3.49
C ASN A 215 4.84 -1.65 -2.43
N ILE A 216 5.84 -2.30 -1.84
CA ILE A 216 6.67 -1.72 -0.78
C ILE A 216 8.05 -1.38 -1.36
N ILE A 217 8.52 -0.16 -1.12
CA ILE A 217 9.88 0.27 -1.45
C ILE A 217 10.58 0.69 -0.15
N VAL A 218 11.81 0.22 0.05
CA VAL A 218 12.67 0.67 1.15
C VAL A 218 13.86 1.40 0.56
N LEU A 219 14.01 2.67 0.90
CA LEU A 219 15.12 3.50 0.45
C LEU A 219 16.24 3.48 1.48
N ASN A 220 17.38 2.89 1.14
CA ASN A 220 18.59 2.93 1.95
C ASN A 220 19.59 3.86 1.26
N LEU A 221 19.52 5.13 1.66
CA LEU A 221 20.32 6.22 1.13
C LEU A 221 21.50 6.45 2.08
N ASP A 222 22.72 6.42 1.54
CA ASP A 222 23.94 6.56 2.33
C ASP A 222 23.90 7.87 3.14
N GLY A 223 24.10 7.76 4.47
CA GLY A 223 24.10 8.91 5.38
C GLY A 223 22.72 9.44 5.78
N MET A 224 21.61 8.92 5.24
CA MET A 224 20.27 9.34 5.64
C MET A 224 19.93 8.83 7.05
N PRO A 225 19.53 9.70 8.00
CA PRO A 225 19.26 9.30 9.38
C PRO A 225 17.93 8.57 9.57
N LEU A 226 17.11 8.51 8.51
CA LEU A 226 15.86 7.76 8.47
C LEU A 226 15.95 6.67 7.40
N LEU A 227 15.15 5.63 7.57
CA LEU A 227 14.97 4.53 6.63
C LEU A 227 13.52 4.58 6.09
N PRO A 228 13.28 5.29 4.98
CA PRO A 228 11.94 5.42 4.42
C PRO A 228 11.42 4.10 3.86
N HIS A 229 10.18 3.78 4.20
CA HIS A 229 9.38 2.73 3.58
C HIS A 229 8.21 3.38 2.87
N PHE A 230 8.12 3.22 1.55
CA PHE A 230 7.03 3.73 0.74
C PHE A 230 6.07 2.61 0.38
N PHE A 231 4.78 2.92 0.46
CA PHE A 231 3.69 2.03 0.11
C PHE A 231 2.82 2.72 -0.95
N ALA A 232 2.71 2.10 -2.12
CA ALA A 232 1.79 2.53 -3.17
C ALA A 232 0.47 1.74 -3.06
N ILE A 233 -0.47 2.24 -2.26
CA ILE A 233 -1.69 1.50 -1.87
C ILE A 233 -2.82 1.81 -2.86
N PRO A 234 -3.31 0.84 -3.66
CA PRO A 234 -4.39 1.10 -4.60
C PRO A 234 -5.69 1.45 -3.88
N ILE A 235 -6.26 2.62 -4.19
CA ILE A 235 -7.64 2.95 -3.81
C ILE A 235 -8.55 2.44 -4.91
N ASN A 236 -8.26 2.83 -6.16
CA ASN A 236 -8.90 2.30 -7.37
C ASN A 236 -7.97 2.45 -8.57
N THR A 237 -8.50 2.30 -9.78
CA THR A 237 -7.72 2.36 -11.03
C THR A 237 -7.14 3.74 -11.34
N HIS A 238 -7.57 4.79 -10.64
CA HIS A 238 -7.16 6.18 -10.89
C HIS A 238 -6.57 6.87 -9.66
N LYS A 239 -6.65 6.24 -8.49
CA LYS A 239 -6.17 6.81 -7.22
C LYS A 239 -5.42 5.79 -6.41
N MET A 240 -4.39 6.25 -5.74
CA MET A 240 -3.70 5.50 -4.70
C MET A 240 -3.53 6.36 -3.45
N ARG A 241 -3.33 5.70 -2.32
CA ARG A 241 -2.70 6.31 -1.16
C ARG A 241 -1.20 6.03 -1.23
N PHE A 242 -0.40 7.09 -1.30
CA PHE A 242 1.04 6.97 -1.13
C PHE A 242 1.35 7.19 0.35
N MET A 243 1.88 6.16 1.02
CA MET A 243 2.19 6.19 2.45
C MET A 243 3.68 6.02 2.66
N GLN A 244 4.24 6.89 3.50
CA GLN A 244 5.65 6.97 3.83
C GLN A 244 5.80 6.67 5.32
N VAL A 245 6.47 5.58 5.65
CA VAL A 245 6.78 5.18 7.03
C VAL A 245 8.27 5.35 7.25
N LEU A 246 8.63 6.32 8.09
CA LEU A 246 10.01 6.68 8.36
C LEU A 246 10.43 6.09 9.70
N LEU A 247 11.48 5.27 9.68
CA LEU A 247 12.10 4.70 10.87
C LEU A 247 13.47 5.32 11.10
N PRO A 248 13.96 5.41 12.35
CA PRO A 248 15.37 5.67 12.62
C PRO A 248 16.28 4.73 11.82
N ASN A 249 17.27 5.27 11.11
CA ASN A 249 18.31 4.45 10.50
C ASN A 249 19.34 4.03 11.57
N PRO A 250 19.50 2.73 11.85
CA PRO A 250 20.38 2.29 12.93
C PRO A 250 21.82 2.78 12.74
N GLY A 251 22.38 3.40 13.78
CA GLY A 251 23.77 3.85 13.79
C GLY A 251 24.01 5.22 13.15
N ILE A 252 22.98 5.93 12.69
CA ILE A 252 23.09 7.31 12.17
C ILE A 252 22.34 8.27 13.09
N GLY A 253 23.00 9.36 13.50
CA GLY A 253 22.38 10.38 14.35
C GLY A 253 21.34 11.20 13.60
N GLN A 254 20.19 11.47 14.22
CA GLN A 254 19.07 12.21 13.60
C GLN A 254 19.21 13.74 13.65
N SER A 255 20.32 14.27 14.14
CA SER A 255 20.51 15.71 14.24
C SER A 255 20.46 16.35 12.85
N ASN A 256 19.57 17.33 12.68
CA ASN A 256 19.41 18.17 11.48
C ASN A 256 18.68 17.53 10.28
N PHE A 257 17.90 16.46 10.44
CA PHE A 257 17.02 16.01 9.36
C PHE A 257 15.89 17.03 9.12
N ASN A 258 15.75 17.51 7.88
CA ASN A 258 14.68 18.41 7.47
C ASN A 258 13.53 17.60 6.84
N PHE A 259 12.41 17.51 7.57
CA PHE A 259 11.21 16.85 7.06
C PHE A 259 10.57 17.61 5.89
N ASP A 260 10.67 18.94 5.87
CA ASP A 260 10.06 19.75 4.82
C ASP A 260 10.73 19.46 3.47
N ASP A 261 12.07 19.40 3.43
CA ASP A 261 12.82 19.06 2.21
C ASP A 261 12.51 17.63 1.74
N PHE A 262 12.38 16.68 2.67
CA PHE A 262 12.05 15.29 2.35
C PHE A 262 10.65 15.16 1.74
N PHE A 263 9.64 15.81 2.32
CA PHE A 263 8.28 15.77 1.78
C PHE A 263 8.13 16.60 0.50
N ALA A 264 8.92 17.67 0.32
CA ALA A 264 8.99 18.39 -0.94
C ALA A 264 9.48 17.50 -2.10
N ALA A 265 10.46 16.62 -1.86
CA ALA A 265 10.89 15.65 -2.86
C ALA A 265 9.76 14.67 -3.23
N SER A 266 8.97 14.22 -2.24
CA SER A 266 7.78 13.38 -2.49
C SER A 266 6.71 14.11 -3.32
N ASP A 267 6.58 15.44 -3.15
CA ASP A 267 5.68 16.25 -3.96
C ASP A 267 6.14 16.35 -5.43
N ASP A 268 7.45 16.46 -5.66
CA ASP A 268 8.01 16.46 -7.02
C ASP A 268 7.69 15.14 -7.76
N ASP A 269 7.81 14.00 -7.06
CA ASP A 269 7.43 12.68 -7.59
C ASP A 269 5.92 12.60 -7.88
N ARG A 270 5.09 13.11 -6.96
CA ARG A 270 3.64 13.14 -7.14
C ARG A 270 3.27 13.87 -8.43
N ILE A 271 3.86 15.04 -8.68
CA ILE A 271 3.59 15.83 -9.90
C ILE A 271 3.93 15.02 -11.15
N MET A 272 5.09 14.35 -11.17
CA MET A 272 5.49 13.52 -12.30
C MET A 272 4.56 12.32 -12.49
N VAL A 273 4.23 11.62 -11.41
CA VAL A 273 3.36 10.44 -11.43
C VAL A 273 1.93 10.76 -11.85
N GLU A 274 1.34 11.84 -11.34
CA GLU A 274 -0.02 12.28 -11.71
C GLU A 274 -0.11 12.79 -13.14
N SER A 275 1.02 13.22 -13.75
CA SER A 275 1.06 13.60 -15.15
C SER A 275 1.03 12.41 -16.12
N GLN A 276 1.31 11.20 -15.62
CA GLN A 276 1.30 9.97 -16.41
C GLN A 276 -0.09 9.35 -16.48
N VAL A 277 -0.46 8.84 -17.65
CA VAL A 277 -1.76 8.20 -17.84
C VAL A 277 -1.65 6.69 -17.56
N SER A 278 -2.70 6.13 -16.96
CA SER A 278 -2.94 4.70 -16.75
C SER A 278 -1.89 3.93 -15.92
N GLU A 279 -2.12 2.64 -15.73
CA GLU A 279 -1.13 1.70 -15.19
C GLU A 279 0.16 1.65 -16.03
N VAL A 280 1.23 1.10 -15.45
CA VAL A 280 2.49 0.86 -16.19
C VAL A 280 2.25 -0.07 -17.38
N SER A 281 2.88 0.26 -18.52
CA SER A 281 2.78 -0.52 -19.75
C SER A 281 3.42 -1.90 -19.60
N ASN A 282 3.02 -2.82 -20.47
CA ASN A 282 3.69 -4.12 -20.54
C ASN A 282 5.16 -3.91 -20.96
N VAL A 283 6.07 -4.80 -20.56
CA VAL A 283 7.50 -4.65 -20.91
C VAL A 283 7.78 -4.71 -22.42
N ASN A 284 6.85 -5.25 -23.21
CA ASN A 284 6.95 -5.28 -24.67
C ASN A 284 6.36 -4.03 -25.35
N GLU A 285 5.84 -3.08 -24.57
CA GLU A 285 5.26 -1.84 -25.05
C GLU A 285 6.19 -0.66 -24.74
N GLY A 286 6.37 0.23 -25.72
CA GLY A 286 7.21 1.42 -25.58
C GLY A 286 8.70 1.17 -25.83
N TYR A 287 9.50 2.19 -25.51
CA TYR A 287 10.96 2.16 -25.63
C TYR A 287 11.55 2.10 -24.23
N ASN A 288 12.39 1.10 -23.98
CA ASN A 288 13.09 0.91 -22.71
C ASN A 288 14.59 0.90 -22.96
N VAL A 289 15.36 1.41 -22.01
CA VAL A 289 16.82 1.46 -22.02
C VAL A 289 17.39 0.58 -20.90
N PRO A 290 18.69 0.23 -20.91
CA PRO A 290 19.25 -0.68 -19.91
C PRO A 290 19.05 -0.25 -18.45
N THR A 291 18.92 1.05 -18.21
CA THR A 291 18.72 1.61 -16.86
C THR A 291 17.34 1.36 -16.30
N ASP A 292 16.36 0.98 -17.14
CA ASP A 292 14.98 0.70 -16.73
C ASP A 292 14.82 -0.71 -16.16
N GLU A 293 15.87 -1.54 -16.14
CA GLU A 293 15.76 -2.96 -15.77
C GLU A 293 15.12 -3.22 -14.38
N PRO A 294 15.33 -2.41 -13.32
CA PRO A 294 14.57 -2.54 -12.09
C PRO A 294 13.05 -2.41 -12.33
N SER A 295 12.62 -1.34 -12.98
CA SER A 295 11.22 -1.07 -13.34
C SER A 295 10.65 -2.17 -14.24
N LEU A 296 11.43 -2.66 -15.22
CA LEU A 296 11.02 -3.78 -16.07
C LEU A 296 10.80 -5.08 -15.29
N ARG A 297 11.61 -5.37 -14.26
CA ARG A 297 11.40 -6.55 -13.40
C ARG A 297 10.11 -6.43 -12.59
N PHE A 298 9.84 -5.26 -12.03
CA PHE A 298 8.57 -4.96 -11.38
C PHE A 298 7.38 -5.15 -12.34
N ARG A 299 7.44 -4.56 -13.54
CA ARG A 299 6.39 -4.68 -14.56
C ARG A 299 6.16 -6.15 -14.98
N ARG A 300 7.23 -6.93 -15.24
CA ARG A 300 7.12 -8.37 -15.53
C ARG A 300 6.40 -9.12 -14.40
N TRP A 301 6.75 -8.82 -13.15
CA TRP A 301 6.06 -9.41 -12.01
C TRP A 301 4.58 -8.97 -11.96
N TYR A 302 4.28 -7.69 -12.11
CA TYR A 302 2.92 -7.15 -12.04
C TYR A 302 1.99 -7.81 -13.07
N TYR A 303 2.43 -7.88 -14.33
CA TYR A 303 1.64 -8.48 -15.40
C TYR A 303 1.43 -9.99 -15.21
N ARG A 304 2.39 -10.70 -14.60
CA ARG A 304 2.28 -12.13 -14.30
C ARG A 304 1.41 -12.40 -13.07
N ALA A 305 1.73 -11.76 -11.95
CA ALA A 305 1.20 -12.09 -10.63
C ALA A 305 -0.15 -11.42 -10.33
N VAL A 306 -0.38 -10.23 -10.89
CA VAL A 306 -1.62 -9.46 -10.65
C VAL A 306 -2.53 -9.56 -11.86
N LYS A 307 -2.06 -9.19 -13.06
CA LYS A 307 -2.89 -9.22 -14.28
C LYS A 307 -3.12 -10.64 -14.81
N GLY A 308 -2.13 -11.52 -14.70
CA GLY A 308 -2.25 -12.92 -15.12
C GLY A 308 -3.37 -13.65 -14.39
N LYS A 309 -3.44 -13.53 -13.06
CA LYS A 309 -4.52 -14.09 -12.25
C LYS A 309 -5.91 -13.57 -12.66
N ARG A 310 -6.02 -12.28 -13.01
CA ARG A 310 -7.28 -11.69 -13.50
C ARG A 310 -7.75 -12.35 -14.80
N ASN A 311 -6.83 -12.62 -15.73
CA ASN A 311 -7.17 -13.25 -17.00
C ASN A 311 -7.59 -14.72 -16.84
N GLU A 312 -7.02 -15.45 -15.87
CA GLU A 312 -7.45 -16.82 -15.54
C GLU A 312 -8.87 -16.85 -14.98
N VAL A 313 -9.19 -15.97 -14.02
CA VAL A 313 -10.56 -15.85 -13.45
C VAL A 313 -11.59 -15.53 -14.54
N ILE A 314 -11.30 -14.62 -15.46
CA ILE A 314 -12.21 -14.27 -16.56
C ILE A 314 -12.44 -15.48 -17.49
N ARG A 315 -11.39 -16.27 -17.78
CA ARG A 315 -11.51 -17.46 -18.63
C ARG A 315 -12.40 -18.51 -17.99
N ASP A 316 -12.22 -18.78 -16.70
CA ASP A 316 -13.05 -19.75 -15.96
C ASP A 316 -14.53 -19.32 -15.91
N MET A 317 -14.82 -18.02 -15.77
CA MET A 317 -16.20 -17.50 -15.82
C MET A 317 -16.82 -17.51 -17.22
N SER A 318 -16.03 -17.48 -18.29
CA SER A 318 -16.51 -17.57 -19.67
C SER A 318 -16.72 -19.00 -20.17
N ALA A 319 -16.22 -19.99 -19.41
CA ALA A 319 -16.31 -21.41 -19.71
C ALA A 319 -17.44 -22.13 -18.96
N SER A 320 -18.20 -21.40 -18.12
CA SER A 320 -19.39 -21.86 -17.37
C SER A 320 -20.67 -21.27 -17.93
#